data_AF-A0A945U387-F1
#
_entry.id   AF-A0A945U387-F1
#
_cell.length_a   1.000
_cell.length_b   1.000
_cell.length_c   1.000
_cell.angle_alpha   90.00
_cell.angle_beta   90.00
_cell.angle_gamma   90.00
#
_symmetry.space_group_name_H-M   'P 1'
#
loop_
_entity.id
_entity.type
_entity.pdbx_description
1 polymer ?
#
loop_
_entity_poly.entity_id
_entity_poly.type
_entity_poly.pdbx_seq_one_letter_code
_entity_poly.pdbx_strand_id
1 'polypeptide(L)'
;MKKQILGVVSIAIFLFSCGDIEESINDSFERSEEKITEIKKERVEIEIKDYYAWVDKLRVRAVPGLESKRQGAKFVDVLDEGEKVTFLGEKSEELFDVTLRGRDMRAPFYKVKTKKGEIGWIFAGALSSFPIDVEHYRVAIFFDDTNNESDFGYYATEAMNQLLGTGVESVYVNDDFSEVNIRNNKGEIIGTEDISRMVKKHNIGVVCVEKGRSQKYADYSMEMYWDIMSIYGLLNTCGVN
;
A
#
# COMPACT_ATOMS: atom_id res chain seq x y z
N MET A 1 21.32 -101.08 10.64
CA MET A 1 21.50 -99.73 11.23
C MET A 1 20.12 -99.05 11.17
N LYS A 2 19.24 -99.07 12.18
CA LYS A 2 19.21 -98.50 13.55
C LYS A 2 19.35 -96.96 13.64
N LYS A 3 18.19 -96.34 13.95
CA LYS A 3 17.89 -95.25 14.91
C LYS A 3 18.20 -93.79 14.50
N GLN A 4 17.19 -92.89 14.36
CA GLN A 4 16.37 -92.14 15.36
C GLN A 4 17.00 -90.75 15.66
N ILE A 5 16.36 -89.58 15.41
CA ILE A 5 15.60 -88.68 16.35
C ILE A 5 15.73 -87.26 15.73
N LEU A 6 14.68 -86.49 15.39
CA LEU A 6 13.77 -85.64 16.19
C LEU A 6 14.18 -84.16 16.16
N GLY A 7 13.23 -83.26 15.84
CA GLY A 7 13.37 -81.81 15.94
C GLY A 7 12.19 -81.06 15.32
N VAL A 8 11.06 -81.03 16.04
CA VAL A 8 9.86 -80.24 15.75
C VAL A 8 9.98 -78.87 16.42
N VAL A 9 9.74 -77.78 15.70
CA VAL A 9 9.32 -76.49 16.29
C VAL A 9 8.02 -76.10 15.62
N SER A 10 6.94 -76.25 16.38
CA SER A 10 5.57 -75.90 16.04
C SER A 10 5.32 -74.46 16.50
N ILE A 11 5.00 -73.55 15.58
CA ILE A 11 4.54 -72.20 15.90
C ILE A 11 3.03 -72.28 16.12
N ALA A 12 2.62 -72.17 17.39
CA ALA A 12 1.24 -72.02 17.79
C ALA A 12 0.77 -70.59 17.46
N ILE A 13 -0.18 -70.47 16.55
CA ILE A 13 -0.91 -69.22 16.30
C ILE A 13 -2.07 -69.18 17.31
N PHE A 14 -1.97 -68.29 18.28
CA PHE A 14 -3.05 -67.94 19.18
C PHE A 14 -4.15 -67.23 18.38
N LEU A 15 -5.33 -67.86 18.29
CA LEU A 15 -6.58 -67.19 17.95
C LEU A 15 -7.12 -66.55 19.24
N PHE A 16 -7.00 -65.23 19.35
CA PHE A 16 -7.80 -64.44 20.28
C PHE A 16 -8.78 -63.56 19.51
N SER A 17 -10.04 -63.76 19.88
CA SER A 17 -11.23 -63.01 19.55
C SER A 17 -11.10 -61.50 19.84
N CYS A 18 -11.61 -60.66 18.93
CA CYS A 18 -12.33 -59.42 19.21
C CYS A 18 -13.12 -59.01 17.97
N GLY A 19 -14.42 -59.35 17.95
CA GLY A 19 -15.43 -58.49 17.35
C GLY A 19 -15.58 -57.22 18.21
N ASP A 20 -16.22 -56.20 17.64
CA ASP A 20 -16.48 -54.86 18.19
C ASP A 20 -15.43 -53.78 17.84
N ILE A 21 -15.14 -53.58 16.55
CA ILE A 21 -14.40 -52.39 16.06
C ILE A 21 -15.13 -51.61 14.96
N GLU A 22 -16.08 -52.21 14.23
CA GLU A 22 -16.75 -51.53 13.09
C GLU A 22 -17.73 -50.40 13.51
N GLU A 23 -18.43 -50.51 14.65
CA GLU A 23 -19.43 -49.49 15.04
C GLU A 23 -18.79 -48.16 15.51
N SER A 24 -17.61 -48.19 16.12
CA SER A 24 -16.96 -46.99 16.67
C SER A 24 -16.26 -46.11 15.62
N ILE A 25 -15.92 -46.69 14.46
CA ILE A 25 -15.25 -45.98 13.36
C ILE A 25 -16.28 -45.22 12.52
N ASN A 26 -17.48 -45.78 12.30
CA ASN A 26 -18.52 -45.10 11.52
C ASN A 26 -19.14 -43.89 12.27
N ASP A 27 -19.42 -44.01 13.57
CA ASP A 27 -19.98 -42.90 14.37
C ASP A 27 -18.98 -41.73 14.55
N SER A 28 -17.68 -42.02 14.58
CA SER A 28 -16.65 -40.97 14.65
C SER A 28 -16.38 -40.29 13.32
N PHE A 29 -16.59 -40.97 12.19
CA PHE A 29 -16.44 -40.40 10.85
C PHE A 29 -17.64 -39.50 10.48
N GLU A 30 -18.87 -39.95 10.71
CA GLU A 30 -20.08 -39.12 10.48
C GLU A 30 -20.12 -37.89 11.39
N ARG A 31 -19.79 -38.04 12.69
CA ARG A 31 -19.70 -36.90 13.62
C ARG A 31 -18.57 -35.93 13.26
N SER A 32 -17.50 -36.38 12.58
CA SER A 32 -16.43 -35.50 12.12
C SER A 32 -16.81 -34.73 10.85
N GLU A 33 -17.55 -35.36 9.93
CA GLU A 33 -18.05 -34.72 8.71
C GLU A 33 -19.18 -33.73 9.01
N GLU A 34 -20.09 -34.04 9.94
CA GLU A 34 -21.12 -33.10 10.43
C GLU A 34 -20.49 -31.89 11.11
N LYS A 35 -19.46 -32.09 11.94
CA LYS A 35 -18.74 -30.98 12.59
C LYS A 35 -17.96 -30.13 11.58
N ILE A 36 -17.37 -30.74 10.55
CA ILE A 36 -16.70 -30.02 9.45
C ILE A 36 -17.72 -29.30 8.55
N THR A 37 -18.91 -29.85 8.32
CA THR A 37 -19.98 -29.18 7.55
C THR A 37 -20.66 -28.06 8.33
N GLU A 38 -20.83 -28.18 9.65
CA GLU A 38 -21.28 -27.09 10.52
C GLU A 38 -20.23 -25.97 10.64
N ILE A 39 -18.93 -26.30 10.82
CA ILE A 39 -17.84 -25.32 10.82
C ILE A 39 -17.74 -24.58 9.47
N LYS A 40 -18.14 -25.22 8.36
CA LYS A 40 -18.18 -24.58 7.02
C LYS A 40 -19.39 -23.67 6.83
N LYS A 41 -20.49 -23.89 7.56
CA LYS A 41 -21.76 -23.16 7.42
C LYS A 41 -21.79 -21.86 8.23
N GLU A 42 -20.90 -21.71 9.20
CA GLU A 42 -20.81 -20.53 10.07
C GLU A 42 -19.47 -19.78 9.90
N ARG A 43 -18.97 -19.67 8.67
CA ARG A 43 -18.21 -18.45 8.33
C ARG A 43 -19.25 -17.37 8.12
N VAL A 44 -19.57 -16.65 9.20
CA VAL A 44 -20.22 -15.35 9.09
C VAL A 44 -19.35 -14.54 8.12
N GLU A 45 -19.81 -14.31 6.90
CA GLU A 45 -19.25 -13.25 6.05
C GLU A 45 -19.43 -11.97 6.84
N ILE A 46 -18.40 -11.57 7.58
CA ILE A 46 -18.37 -10.25 8.18
C ILE A 46 -18.35 -9.30 7.00
N GLU A 47 -19.51 -8.70 6.70
CA GLU A 47 -19.60 -7.66 5.71
C GLU A 47 -18.74 -6.50 6.22
N ILE A 48 -17.54 -6.37 5.65
CA ILE A 48 -16.60 -5.31 6.02
C ILE A 48 -17.24 -4.00 5.59
N LYS A 49 -17.73 -3.26 6.58
CA LYS A 49 -18.42 -2.00 6.35
C LYS A 49 -17.46 -0.83 6.30
N ASP A 50 -16.34 -0.91 7.00
CA ASP A 50 -15.36 0.17 7.08
C ASP A 50 -14.09 -0.20 6.32
N TYR A 51 -13.62 0.75 5.50
CA TYR A 51 -12.39 0.66 4.72
C TYR A 51 -11.50 1.88 4.97
N TYR A 52 -10.23 1.76 4.63
CA TYR A 52 -9.23 2.80 4.80
C TYR A 52 -8.52 3.06 3.47
N ALA A 53 -8.31 4.32 3.11
CA ALA A 53 -7.49 4.66 1.95
C ALA A 53 -6.04 4.22 2.20
N TRP A 54 -5.42 3.43 1.31
CA TRP A 54 -4.00 3.07 1.44
C TRP A 54 -3.07 3.90 0.54
N VAL A 55 -3.65 4.86 -0.19
CA VAL A 55 -2.92 5.85 -0.99
C VAL A 55 -3.37 7.25 -0.61
N ASP A 56 -2.50 8.23 -0.83
CA ASP A 56 -2.78 9.63 -0.54
C ASP A 56 -3.57 10.31 -1.68
N LYS A 57 -4.26 11.42 -1.37
CA LYS A 57 -5.05 12.23 -2.32
C LYS A 57 -6.09 11.40 -3.09
N LEU A 58 -6.68 10.39 -2.45
CA LEU A 58 -7.64 9.46 -3.07
C LEU A 58 -8.98 10.15 -3.31
N ARG A 59 -9.41 10.21 -4.57
CA ARG A 59 -10.59 10.99 -4.97
C ARG A 59 -11.89 10.21 -4.78
N VAL A 60 -12.85 10.84 -4.09
CA VAL A 60 -14.25 10.39 -4.03
C VAL A 60 -15.05 11.15 -5.07
N ARG A 61 -15.78 10.43 -5.92
CA ARG A 61 -16.41 10.95 -7.14
C ARG A 61 -17.92 10.96 -7.04
N ALA A 62 -18.59 11.86 -7.73
CA ALA A 62 -20.05 11.90 -7.78
C ALA A 62 -20.66 10.68 -8.52
N VAL A 63 -19.94 10.13 -9.50
CA VAL A 63 -20.32 8.95 -10.28
C VAL A 63 -19.11 8.01 -10.41
N PRO A 64 -19.32 6.69 -10.58
CA PRO A 64 -18.22 5.74 -10.75
C PRO A 64 -17.55 5.95 -12.11
N GLY A 65 -16.22 5.89 -12.14
CA GLY A 65 -15.45 6.01 -13.38
C GLY A 65 -14.15 6.81 -13.24
N LEU A 66 -13.23 6.56 -14.17
CA LEU A 66 -11.94 7.27 -14.23
C LEU A 66 -12.04 8.58 -15.03
N GLU A 67 -12.86 8.58 -16.08
CA GLU A 67 -12.95 9.66 -17.05
C GLU A 67 -13.79 10.87 -16.60
N SER A 68 -13.29 12.04 -16.97
CA SER A 68 -13.78 13.36 -16.58
C SER A 68 -14.87 13.90 -17.53
N LYS A 69 -15.81 13.07 -18.01
CA LYS A 69 -16.92 13.57 -18.84
C LYS A 69 -17.95 14.25 -17.96
N ARG A 70 -17.91 15.59 -17.88
CA ARG A 70 -18.81 16.61 -17.27
C ARG A 70 -19.49 16.32 -15.91
N GLN A 71 -19.98 15.11 -15.64
CA GLN A 71 -20.43 14.62 -14.33
C GLN A 71 -19.39 13.69 -13.67
N GLY A 72 -18.60 12.91 -14.44
CA GLY A 72 -17.53 12.00 -13.95
C GLY A 72 -16.30 12.68 -13.35
N ALA A 73 -16.15 13.98 -13.63
CA ALA A 73 -15.08 14.84 -13.15
C ALA A 73 -15.30 15.35 -11.72
N LYS A 74 -16.55 15.35 -11.23
CA LYS A 74 -16.90 16.05 -10.01
C LYS A 74 -16.46 15.21 -8.82
N PHE A 75 -15.41 15.66 -8.14
CA PHE A 75 -15.01 15.12 -6.85
C PHE A 75 -15.92 15.71 -5.78
N VAL A 76 -16.41 14.85 -4.90
CA VAL A 76 -17.17 15.26 -3.72
C VAL A 76 -16.27 15.37 -2.50
N ASP A 77 -15.15 14.63 -2.50
CA ASP A 77 -14.13 14.68 -1.46
C ASP A 77 -12.79 14.17 -2.01
N VAL A 78 -11.72 14.45 -1.25
CA VAL A 78 -10.39 13.87 -1.46
C VAL A 78 -9.91 13.40 -0.10
N LEU A 79 -9.52 12.13 -0.03
CA LEU A 79 -9.10 11.48 1.20
C LEU A 79 -7.58 11.46 1.31
N ASP A 80 -7.11 11.70 2.52
CA ASP A 80 -5.72 11.46 2.87
C ASP A 80 -5.51 9.94 3.11
N GLU A 81 -4.26 9.48 2.98
CA GLU A 81 -3.94 8.09 3.32
C GLU A 81 -4.31 7.77 4.78
N GLY A 82 -4.86 6.58 5.01
CA GLY A 82 -5.37 6.12 6.29
C GLY A 82 -6.77 6.65 6.64
N GLU A 83 -7.36 7.55 5.86
CA GLU A 83 -8.70 8.04 6.14
C GLU A 83 -9.74 6.92 5.98
N LYS A 84 -10.65 6.84 6.97
CA LYS A 84 -11.72 5.82 7.01
C LYS A 84 -12.93 6.26 6.19
N VAL A 85 -13.48 5.31 5.44
CA VAL A 85 -14.78 5.42 4.77
C VAL A 85 -15.69 4.26 5.14
N THR A 86 -16.99 4.49 5.05
CA THR A 86 -18.00 3.44 5.28
C THR A 86 -18.61 3.05 3.94
N PHE A 87 -18.48 1.77 3.57
CA PHE A 87 -19.13 1.16 2.42
C PHE A 87 -20.65 1.10 2.60
N LEU A 88 -21.38 1.44 1.54
CA LEU A 88 -22.84 1.55 1.55
C LEU A 88 -23.53 0.36 0.88
N GLY A 89 -22.81 -0.71 0.53
CA GLY A 89 -23.38 -1.93 -0.06
C GLY A 89 -23.48 -1.90 -1.60
N GLU A 90 -23.20 -0.76 -2.24
CA GLU A 90 -23.30 -0.62 -3.70
C GLU A 90 -21.92 -0.59 -4.38
N LYS A 91 -21.77 -1.36 -5.47
CA LYS A 91 -20.57 -1.39 -6.32
C LYS A 91 -20.94 -1.09 -7.78
N SER A 92 -20.01 -0.53 -8.54
CA SER A 92 -20.19 -0.38 -10.00
C SER A 92 -20.22 -1.74 -10.68
N GLU A 93 -20.95 -1.83 -11.79
CA GLU A 93 -20.96 -3.03 -12.65
C GLU A 93 -19.63 -3.22 -13.36
N GLU A 94 -19.04 -2.11 -13.83
CA GLU A 94 -17.76 -2.08 -14.53
C GLU A 94 -16.58 -2.23 -13.55
N LEU A 95 -15.53 -2.88 -14.04
CA LEU A 95 -14.21 -2.92 -13.43
C LEU A 95 -13.27 -1.97 -14.15
N PHE A 96 -12.36 -1.36 -13.41
CA PHE A 96 -11.41 -0.39 -13.91
C PHE A 96 -9.99 -0.84 -13.60
N ASP A 97 -9.08 -0.60 -14.53
CA ASP A 97 -7.65 -0.83 -14.37
C ASP A 97 -6.98 0.49 -13.95
N VAL A 98 -6.26 0.47 -12.84
CA VAL A 98 -5.57 1.63 -12.27
C VAL A 98 -4.22 1.18 -11.70
N THR A 99 -3.17 1.94 -11.99
CA THR A 99 -1.85 1.77 -11.37
C THR A 99 -1.77 2.61 -10.10
N LEU A 100 -1.45 1.99 -8.97
CA LEU A 100 -1.30 2.65 -7.67
C LEU A 100 0.05 2.25 -7.06
N ARG A 101 0.93 3.24 -6.80
CA ARG A 101 2.30 3.00 -6.31
C ARG A 101 3.04 1.94 -7.14
N GLY A 102 2.99 2.07 -8.47
CA GLY A 102 3.61 1.12 -9.41
C GLY A 102 2.98 -0.27 -9.47
N ARG A 103 1.79 -0.49 -8.88
CA ARG A 103 1.07 -1.77 -8.95
C ARG A 103 -0.22 -1.62 -9.75
N ASP A 104 -0.38 -2.44 -10.77
CA ASP A 104 -1.61 -2.51 -11.54
C ASP A 104 -2.70 -3.23 -10.75
N MET A 105 -3.87 -2.62 -10.68
CA MET A 105 -5.01 -3.14 -9.96
C MET A 105 -6.26 -3.07 -10.82
N ARG A 106 -7.08 -4.11 -10.74
CA ARG A 106 -8.38 -4.19 -11.39
C ARG A 106 -9.48 -4.34 -10.38
N ALA A 107 -10.35 -3.33 -10.26
CA ALA A 107 -11.39 -3.30 -9.23
C ALA A 107 -12.61 -2.47 -9.65
N PRO A 108 -13.79 -2.68 -9.04
CA PRO A 108 -14.93 -1.80 -9.23
C PRO A 108 -14.76 -0.49 -8.44
N PHE A 109 -15.70 0.42 -8.60
CA PHE A 109 -15.93 1.49 -7.65
C PHE A 109 -16.91 1.04 -6.56
N TYR A 110 -16.66 1.46 -5.33
CA TYR A 110 -17.58 1.32 -4.20
C TYR A 110 -18.26 2.64 -3.89
N LYS A 111 -19.55 2.58 -3.56
CA LYS A 111 -20.26 3.71 -3.00
C LYS A 111 -19.99 3.78 -1.50
N VAL A 112 -19.48 4.91 -1.06
CA VAL A 112 -19.00 5.11 0.30
C VAL A 112 -19.51 6.41 0.90
N LYS A 113 -19.50 6.48 2.24
CA LYS A 113 -19.66 7.70 3.02
C LYS A 113 -18.33 8.06 3.68
N THR A 114 -17.86 9.30 3.48
CA THR A 114 -16.63 9.81 4.10
C THR A 114 -16.86 10.24 5.54
N LYS A 115 -15.77 10.46 6.30
CA LYS A 115 -15.86 10.97 7.68
C LYS A 115 -16.56 12.32 7.76
N LYS A 116 -16.47 13.14 6.70
CA LYS A 116 -17.15 14.44 6.58
C LYS A 116 -18.65 14.31 6.28
N GLY A 117 -19.13 13.09 6.00
CA GLY A 117 -20.53 12.78 5.71
C GLY A 117 -20.88 12.79 4.23
N GLU A 118 -19.93 13.13 3.35
CA GLU A 118 -20.12 13.13 1.90
C GLU A 118 -20.32 11.71 1.37
N ILE A 119 -21.19 11.56 0.37
CA ILE A 119 -21.47 10.28 -0.27
C ILE A 119 -20.99 10.33 -1.72
N GLY A 120 -20.21 9.33 -2.13
CA GLY A 120 -19.74 9.21 -3.50
C GLY A 120 -19.12 7.86 -3.80
N TRP A 121 -18.44 7.78 -4.93
CA TRP A 121 -17.86 6.59 -5.51
C TRP A 121 -16.34 6.64 -5.42
N ILE A 122 -15.72 5.58 -4.94
CA ILE A 122 -14.27 5.48 -4.78
C ILE A 122 -13.75 4.18 -5.41
N PHE A 123 -12.57 4.22 -6.01
CA PHE A 123 -11.97 3.03 -6.61
C PHE A 123 -11.59 2.02 -5.53
N ALA A 124 -12.20 0.83 -5.55
CA ALA A 124 -12.06 -0.14 -4.46
C ALA A 124 -10.65 -0.72 -4.34
N GLY A 125 -9.87 -0.75 -5.43
CA GLY A 125 -8.47 -1.18 -5.39
C GLY A 125 -7.59 -0.28 -4.51
N ALA A 126 -8.02 0.97 -4.26
CA ALA A 126 -7.33 1.92 -3.38
C ALA A 126 -7.74 1.81 -1.89
N LEU A 127 -8.54 0.81 -1.52
CA LEU A 127 -9.05 0.60 -0.18
C LEU A 127 -8.45 -0.64 0.49
N SER A 128 -8.23 -0.52 1.80
CA SER A 128 -7.83 -1.61 2.69
C SER A 128 -8.94 -1.90 3.69
N SER A 129 -9.17 -3.18 3.98
CA SER A 129 -10.06 -3.61 5.06
C SER A 129 -9.44 -3.45 6.45
N PHE A 130 -8.15 -3.13 6.53
CA PHE A 130 -7.41 -2.92 7.77
C PHE A 130 -6.96 -1.46 7.87
N PRO A 131 -6.87 -0.90 9.09
CA PRO A 131 -6.25 0.40 9.31
C PRO A 131 -4.86 0.47 8.67
N ILE A 132 -4.54 1.61 8.07
CA ILE A 132 -3.25 1.86 7.43
C ILE A 132 -2.36 2.62 8.41
N ASP A 133 -1.14 2.13 8.60
CA ASP A 133 -0.09 2.88 9.27
C ASP A 133 0.47 3.92 8.29
N VAL A 134 0.24 5.20 8.56
CA VAL A 134 0.56 6.28 7.63
C VAL A 134 1.99 6.75 7.87
N GLU A 135 2.89 6.37 6.98
CA GLU A 135 4.26 6.88 7.01
C GLU A 135 4.31 8.34 6.54
N HIS A 136 4.88 9.21 7.37
CA HIS A 136 5.14 10.61 7.04
C HIS A 136 6.51 10.75 6.37
N TYR A 137 6.62 11.66 5.40
CA TYR A 137 7.87 11.96 4.72
C TYR A 137 8.03 13.46 4.44
N ARG A 138 9.30 13.87 4.38
CA ARG A 138 9.77 15.11 3.75
C ARG A 138 10.80 14.71 2.72
N VAL A 139 10.67 15.21 1.50
CA VAL A 139 11.57 14.85 0.40
C VAL A 139 11.93 16.07 -0.43
N ALA A 140 13.22 16.26 -0.65
CA ALA A 140 13.75 17.19 -1.63
C ALA A 140 13.96 16.43 -2.95
N ILE A 141 13.15 16.75 -3.96
CA ILE A 141 13.22 16.14 -5.29
C ILE A 141 14.03 17.08 -6.19
N PHE A 142 15.29 16.72 -6.42
CA PHE A 142 16.21 17.41 -7.31
C PHE A 142 15.90 17.00 -8.75
N PHE A 143 15.73 17.98 -9.64
CA PHE A 143 15.39 17.71 -11.04
C PHE A 143 16.16 18.62 -12.02
N ASP A 144 16.44 18.08 -13.19
CA ASP A 144 17.04 18.79 -14.34
C ASP A 144 16.43 18.29 -15.65
N ASP A 145 15.69 19.16 -16.33
CA ASP A 145 15.07 18.95 -17.66
C ASP A 145 15.78 19.78 -18.75
N THR A 146 16.95 20.35 -18.45
CA THR A 146 17.62 21.30 -19.37
C THR A 146 18.42 20.62 -20.48
N ASN A 147 18.63 19.29 -20.41
CA ASN A 147 19.42 18.50 -21.37
C ASN A 147 20.84 19.05 -21.66
N ASN A 148 21.38 19.91 -20.78
CA ASN A 148 22.66 20.59 -20.95
C ASN A 148 23.67 20.15 -19.89
N GLU A 149 24.96 20.31 -20.17
CA GLU A 149 26.00 20.25 -19.15
C GLU A 149 25.82 21.44 -18.20
N SER A 150 25.22 21.18 -17.05
CA SER A 150 25.02 22.15 -15.97
C SER A 150 25.84 21.72 -14.75
N ASP A 151 26.29 22.69 -13.95
CA ASP A 151 26.93 22.40 -12.65
C ASP A 151 25.93 21.90 -11.60
N PHE A 152 24.64 21.73 -11.96
CA PHE A 152 23.60 21.32 -11.04
C PHE A 152 23.88 19.98 -10.40
N GLY A 153 24.42 19.00 -11.14
CA GLY A 153 24.78 17.70 -10.56
C GLY A 153 25.78 17.82 -9.40
N TYR A 154 26.72 18.77 -9.47
CA TYR A 154 27.68 19.04 -8.40
C TYR A 154 26.98 19.63 -7.17
N TYR A 155 26.22 20.72 -7.35
CA TYR A 155 25.54 21.39 -6.26
C TYR A 155 24.41 20.54 -5.64
N ALA A 156 23.69 19.78 -6.46
CA ALA A 156 22.70 18.81 -6.00
C ALA A 156 23.36 17.75 -5.12
N THR A 157 24.49 17.17 -5.55
CA THR A 157 25.22 16.17 -4.76
C THR A 157 25.67 16.74 -3.41
N GLU A 158 26.19 17.97 -3.38
CA GLU A 158 26.59 18.63 -2.14
C GLU A 158 25.38 18.84 -1.20
N ALA A 159 24.29 19.41 -1.71
CA ALA A 159 23.08 19.63 -0.93
C ALA A 159 22.46 18.31 -0.42
N MET A 160 22.39 17.28 -1.26
CA MET A 160 21.90 15.94 -0.89
C MET A 160 22.72 15.34 0.25
N ASN A 161 24.05 15.46 0.21
CA ASN A 161 24.91 15.00 1.29
C ASN A 161 24.68 15.77 2.59
N GLN A 162 24.41 17.08 2.52
CA GLN A 162 24.10 17.91 3.69
C GLN A 162 22.71 17.61 4.27
N LEU A 163 21.77 17.11 3.47
CA LEU A 163 20.44 16.70 3.93
C LEU A 163 20.45 15.38 4.72
N LEU A 164 21.52 14.57 4.63
CA LEU A 164 21.63 13.31 5.36
C LEU A 164 21.48 13.54 6.87
N GLY A 165 20.54 12.80 7.48
CA GLY A 165 20.28 12.89 8.92
C GLY A 165 19.45 14.10 9.36
N THR A 166 19.01 14.96 8.44
CA THR A 166 18.13 16.11 8.75
C THR A 166 16.65 15.73 8.89
N GLY A 167 16.29 14.49 8.50
CA GLY A 167 14.90 14.05 8.38
C GLY A 167 14.22 14.49 7.07
N VAL A 168 14.99 15.00 6.10
CA VAL A 168 14.56 15.25 4.72
C VAL A 168 15.27 14.24 3.83
N GLU A 169 14.51 13.37 3.19
CA GLU A 169 15.02 12.45 2.18
C GLU A 169 15.34 13.21 0.89
N SER A 170 16.27 12.69 0.09
CA SER A 170 16.65 13.30 -1.18
C SER A 170 16.49 12.33 -2.33
N VAL A 171 15.89 12.78 -3.43
CA VAL A 171 15.73 12.00 -4.66
C VAL A 171 16.19 12.87 -5.82
N TYR A 172 16.97 12.28 -6.74
CA TYR A 172 17.33 12.91 -8.00
C TYR A 172 16.52 12.28 -9.14
N VAL A 173 15.87 13.09 -9.97
CA VAL A 173 15.09 12.65 -11.13
C VAL A 173 15.47 13.47 -12.37
N ASN A 174 15.65 12.80 -13.49
CA ASN A 174 15.96 13.42 -14.79
C ASN A 174 14.99 12.98 -15.90
N ASP A 175 14.01 12.15 -15.56
CA ASP A 175 12.93 11.70 -16.40
C ASP A 175 11.67 11.46 -15.54
N ASP A 176 10.56 11.12 -16.21
CA ASP A 176 9.26 10.78 -15.61
C ASP A 176 8.83 11.65 -14.42
N PHE A 177 8.70 12.95 -14.69
CA PHE A 177 8.30 13.96 -13.70
C PHE A 177 6.85 13.83 -13.22
N SER A 178 6.06 12.97 -13.86
CA SER A 178 4.66 12.71 -13.52
C SER A 178 4.47 11.70 -12.40
N GLU A 179 5.44 10.81 -12.17
CA GLU A 179 5.31 9.71 -11.22
C GLU A 179 6.59 9.52 -10.38
N VAL A 180 6.94 10.52 -9.57
CA VAL A 180 8.11 10.41 -8.68
C VAL A 180 7.77 9.59 -7.44
N ASN A 181 8.33 8.39 -7.35
CA ASN A 181 8.10 7.48 -6.24
C ASN A 181 8.96 7.83 -5.01
N ILE A 182 8.30 8.08 -3.89
CA ILE A 182 8.93 8.33 -2.59
C ILE A 182 9.01 7.02 -1.84
N ARG A 183 10.21 6.63 -1.42
CA ARG A 183 10.49 5.33 -0.79
C ARG A 183 10.98 5.49 0.64
N ASN A 184 10.59 4.58 1.51
CA ASN A 184 11.16 4.47 2.85
C ASN A 184 12.53 3.75 2.83
N ASN A 185 13.16 3.63 4.00
CA ASN A 185 14.46 2.96 4.16
C ASN A 185 14.46 1.45 3.81
N LYS A 186 13.29 0.82 3.70
CA LYS A 186 13.13 -0.57 3.22
C LYS A 186 12.98 -0.66 1.70
N GLY A 187 12.90 0.48 1.01
CA GLY A 187 12.65 0.57 -0.43
C GLY A 187 11.17 0.48 -0.82
N GLU A 188 10.26 0.47 0.14
CA GLU A 188 8.81 0.44 -0.10
C GLU A 188 8.31 1.82 -0.54
N ILE A 189 7.41 1.88 -1.52
CA ILE A 189 6.82 3.16 -1.98
C ILE A 189 5.79 3.60 -0.94
N ILE A 190 6.03 4.78 -0.34
CA ILE A 190 5.18 5.40 0.68
C ILE A 190 4.46 6.67 0.18
N GLY A 191 4.78 7.09 -1.04
CA GLY A 191 4.17 8.24 -1.70
C GLY A 191 4.54 8.27 -3.19
N THR A 192 3.72 8.97 -3.97
CA THR A 192 3.97 9.22 -5.39
C THR A 192 3.59 10.67 -5.68
N GLU A 193 4.48 11.43 -6.28
CA GLU A 193 4.30 12.87 -6.53
C GLU A 193 4.45 13.21 -8.02
N ASP A 194 3.50 13.99 -8.53
CA ASP A 194 3.59 14.62 -9.85
C ASP A 194 4.23 16.00 -9.67
N ILE A 195 5.45 16.17 -10.20
CA ILE A 195 6.19 17.42 -10.18
C ILE A 195 6.23 18.11 -11.55
N SER A 196 5.59 17.54 -12.58
CA SER A 196 5.66 18.00 -13.97
C SER A 196 5.34 19.49 -14.14
N ARG A 197 4.43 20.02 -13.32
CA ARG A 197 4.08 21.45 -13.33
C ARG A 197 5.21 22.34 -12.87
N MET A 198 5.96 21.93 -11.85
CA MET A 198 7.13 22.66 -11.36
C MET A 198 8.26 22.56 -12.38
N VAL A 199 8.48 21.36 -12.95
CA VAL A 199 9.48 21.15 -13.99
C VAL A 199 9.21 22.04 -15.19
N LYS A 200 7.98 22.06 -15.73
CA LYS A 200 7.60 22.93 -16.84
C LYS A 200 7.80 24.43 -16.56
N LYS A 201 7.71 24.84 -15.29
CA LYS A 201 7.82 26.25 -14.88
C LYS A 201 9.28 26.68 -14.69
N HIS A 202 10.14 25.79 -14.21
CA HIS A 202 11.47 26.13 -13.73
C HIS A 202 12.62 25.44 -14.50
N ASN A 203 12.35 24.33 -15.19
CA ASN A 203 13.27 23.45 -15.93
C ASN A 203 14.37 22.77 -15.10
N ILE A 204 14.81 23.39 -13.99
CA ILE A 204 15.82 22.86 -13.08
C ILE A 204 15.57 23.34 -11.65
N GLY A 205 16.00 22.59 -10.65
CA GLY A 205 15.98 23.00 -9.25
C GLY A 205 15.47 21.90 -8.33
N VAL A 206 14.81 22.29 -7.23
CA VAL A 206 14.36 21.33 -6.20
C VAL A 206 12.89 21.53 -5.86
N VAL A 207 12.11 20.46 -5.94
CA VAL A 207 10.74 20.42 -5.42
C VAL A 207 10.76 19.83 -4.01
N CYS A 208 10.38 20.65 -3.04
CA CYS A 208 10.23 20.24 -1.64
C CYS A 208 8.79 19.76 -1.41
N VAL A 209 8.64 18.50 -0.97
CA VAL A 209 7.36 17.88 -0.66
C VAL A 209 7.35 17.38 0.79
N GLU A 210 6.32 17.77 1.53
CA GLU A 210 5.96 17.19 2.81
C GLU A 210 4.56 16.59 2.68
N LYS A 211 4.38 15.36 3.16
CA LYS A 211 3.09 14.65 3.07
C LYS A 211 1.95 15.51 3.63
N GLY A 212 0.86 15.62 2.87
CA GLY A 212 -0.30 16.45 3.22
C GLY A 212 -0.09 17.96 3.07
N ARG A 213 1.05 18.43 2.57
CA ARG A 213 1.32 19.86 2.30
C ARG A 213 1.48 20.15 0.81
N SER A 214 1.29 21.41 0.44
CA SER A 214 1.54 21.87 -0.92
C SER A 214 3.04 21.84 -1.24
N GLN A 215 3.38 21.40 -2.45
CA GLN A 215 4.74 21.43 -2.98
C GLN A 215 5.30 22.86 -2.97
N LYS A 216 6.58 23.01 -2.64
CA LYS A 216 7.34 24.26 -2.70
C LYS A 216 8.56 24.09 -3.59
N TYR A 217 9.07 25.19 -4.14
CA TYR A 217 10.23 25.19 -5.02
C TYR A 217 11.40 25.90 -4.35
N ALA A 218 12.59 25.29 -4.42
CA ALA A 218 13.86 25.94 -4.14
C ALA A 218 14.65 26.08 -5.45
N ASP A 219 15.24 27.26 -5.64
CA ASP A 219 15.96 27.59 -6.87
C ASP A 219 17.29 26.84 -6.94
N TYR A 220 17.79 26.72 -8.16
CA TYR A 220 19.12 26.26 -8.42
C TYR A 220 20.15 27.29 -7.89
N SER A 221 20.83 26.97 -6.78
CA SER A 221 21.88 27.82 -6.20
C SER A 221 22.89 27.01 -5.38
N MET A 222 24.06 27.59 -5.10
CA MET A 222 25.04 27.01 -4.15
C MET A 222 24.48 26.88 -2.73
N GLU A 223 23.48 27.69 -2.38
CA GLU A 223 22.88 27.75 -1.04
C GLU A 223 21.56 26.94 -0.96
N MET A 224 21.22 26.15 -1.98
CA MET A 224 19.93 25.46 -2.08
C MET A 224 19.63 24.57 -0.86
N TYR A 225 20.66 24.03 -0.20
CA TYR A 225 20.51 23.33 1.07
C TYR A 225 19.79 24.19 2.12
N TRP A 226 20.22 25.43 2.32
CA TRP A 226 19.62 26.34 3.30
C TRP A 226 18.21 26.74 2.89
N ASP A 227 17.96 26.91 1.60
CA ASP A 227 16.62 27.18 1.07
C ASP A 227 15.66 26.01 1.36
N ILE A 228 16.10 24.77 1.13
CA ILE A 228 15.34 23.54 1.45
C ILE A 228 15.04 23.48 2.95
N MET A 229 16.05 23.67 3.80
CA MET A 229 15.88 23.65 5.25
C MET A 229 14.95 24.77 5.75
N SER A 230 15.03 25.96 5.16
CA SER A 230 14.13 27.08 5.42
C SER A 230 12.69 26.76 5.05
N ILE A 231 12.49 26.16 3.87
CA ILE A 231 11.17 25.75 3.35
C ILE A 231 10.46 24.78 4.30
N TYR A 232 11.21 23.85 4.90
CA TYR A 232 10.70 22.91 5.90
C TYR A 232 10.65 23.48 7.33
N GLY A 233 11.15 24.69 7.56
CA GLY A 233 11.22 25.30 8.88
C GLY A 233 12.19 24.58 9.83
N LEU A 234 13.26 24.01 9.28
CA LEU A 234 14.28 23.26 10.02
C LEU A 234 15.54 24.07 10.33
N LEU A 235 15.60 25.32 9.86
CA LEU A 235 16.60 26.26 10.35
C LEU A 235 16.26 26.60 11.79
N ASN A 236 17.12 26.16 12.72
CA ASN A 236 17.07 26.68 14.08
C ASN A 236 17.26 28.20 13.99
N THR A 237 16.25 28.96 14.39
CA THR A 237 16.50 30.30 14.92
C THR A 237 17.29 30.08 16.20
N CYS A 238 18.62 29.94 16.08
CA CYS A 238 19.50 30.12 17.22
C CYS A 238 19.19 31.53 17.71
N GLY A 239 18.41 31.59 18.79
CA GLY A 239 18.12 32.83 19.49
C GLY A 239 19.45 33.48 19.81
N VAL A 240 19.62 34.67 19.27
CA VAL A 240 20.52 35.66 19.84
C VAL A 240 20.04 35.86 21.29
N ASN A 241 20.80 35.30 22.24
CA ASN A 241 20.80 35.71 23.64
C ASN A 241 22.14 36.38 23.92
#